data_AF-A0A917EAQ0-F1
#
_entry.id   AF-A0A917EAQ0-F1
#
_cell.length_a   1.000
_cell.length_b   1.000
_cell.length_c   1.000
_cell.angle_alpha   90.00
_cell.angle_beta   90.00
_cell.angle_gamma   90.00
#
_symmetry.space_group_name_H-M   'P 1'
#
loop_
_entity.id
_entity.type
_entity.pdbx_description
1 polymer ?
#
loop_
_entity_poly.entity_id
_entity_poly.type
_entity_poly.pdbx_seq_one_letter_code
_entity_poly.pdbx_strand_id
1 'polypeptide(L)'
;MGRNRSAIRHAARLGLWAAVLAASGCASREGELPPVFGAVFGLEGATRIPYRTGKIPEPVVRPVDRVLGDAANSPGQCIFVTPTGRRFRANCPEGYAIGASG
;
A
#
# COMPACT_ATOMS: atom_id res chain seq x y z
N MET A 1 -17.50 -9.72 62.46
CA MET A 1 -17.16 -8.92 61.26
C MET A 1 -16.28 -9.72 60.30
N GLY A 2 -16.78 -10.24 59.17
CA GLY A 2 -15.97 -11.01 58.21
C GLY A 2 -16.35 -10.90 56.72
N ARG A 3 -17.44 -10.18 56.40
CA ARG A 3 -18.06 -10.16 55.07
C ARG A 3 -17.33 -9.28 54.04
N ASN A 4 -16.52 -8.31 54.49
CA ASN A 4 -15.91 -7.32 53.60
C ASN A 4 -14.64 -7.80 52.87
N ARG A 5 -13.94 -8.83 53.37
CA ARG A 5 -12.67 -9.29 52.78
C ARG A 5 -12.86 -10.14 51.51
N SER A 6 -14.03 -10.75 51.33
CA SER A 6 -14.36 -11.55 50.14
C SER A 6 -14.72 -10.66 48.93
N ALA A 7 -15.55 -9.63 49.13
CA ALA A 7 -15.97 -8.72 48.06
C ALA A 7 -14.79 -7.97 47.40
N ILE A 8 -13.82 -7.52 48.22
CA ILE A 8 -12.60 -6.84 47.74
C ILE A 8 -11.74 -7.78 46.89
N ARG A 9 -11.66 -9.07 47.25
CA ARG A 9 -10.91 -10.08 46.47
C ARG A 9 -11.57 -10.38 45.12
N HIS A 10 -12.90 -10.33 45.04
CA HIS A 10 -13.63 -10.53 43.79
C HIS A 10 -13.52 -9.32 42.86
N ALA A 11 -13.56 -8.10 43.41
CA ALA A 11 -13.35 -6.86 42.64
C ALA A 11 -11.93 -6.80 42.04
N ALA A 12 -10.91 -7.19 42.83
CA ALA A 12 -9.52 -7.24 42.35
C ALA A 12 -9.32 -8.27 41.22
N ARG A 13 -9.97 -9.43 41.30
CA ARG A 13 -9.92 -10.45 40.25
C ARG A 13 -10.60 -9.99 38.96
N LEU A 14 -11.74 -9.32 39.06
CA LEU A 14 -12.44 -8.74 37.90
C LEU A 14 -11.62 -7.63 37.23
N GLY A 15 -10.97 -6.77 38.02
CA GLY A 15 -10.08 -5.74 37.49
C GLY A 15 -8.88 -6.32 36.73
N LEU A 16 -8.31 -7.42 37.22
CA LEU A 16 -7.19 -8.09 36.55
C LEU A 16 -7.59 -8.70 35.20
N TRP A 17 -8.76 -9.34 35.12
CA TRP A 17 -9.29 -9.88 33.86
C TRP A 17 -9.59 -8.78 32.84
N ALA A 18 -10.17 -7.65 33.29
CA ALA A 18 -10.41 -6.49 32.43
C ALA A 18 -9.10 -5.90 31.88
N ALA A 19 -8.03 -5.85 32.69
CA ALA A 19 -6.73 -5.37 32.26
C ALA A 19 -6.06 -6.28 31.22
N VAL A 20 -6.18 -7.61 31.36
CA VAL A 20 -5.66 -8.58 30.39
C VAL A 20 -6.41 -8.47 29.05
N LEU A 21 -7.74 -8.30 29.08
CA LEU A 21 -8.56 -8.09 27.88
C LEU A 21 -8.28 -6.74 27.20
N ALA A 22 -8.02 -5.68 27.96
CA ALA A 22 -7.65 -4.38 27.40
C ALA A 22 -6.26 -4.39 26.76
N ALA A 23 -5.31 -5.13 27.35
CA ALA A 23 -3.94 -5.23 26.85
C ALA A 23 -3.83 -6.03 25.53
N SER A 24 -4.69 -7.03 25.30
CA SER A 24 -4.67 -7.81 24.07
C SER A 24 -5.28 -7.08 22.86
N GLY A 25 -6.13 -6.07 23.07
CA GLY A 25 -6.75 -5.28 22.01
C GLY A 25 -5.88 -4.13 21.45
N CYS A 26 -4.91 -3.63 22.21
CA CYS A 26 -4.06 -2.50 21.78
C CYS A 26 -2.74 -2.94 21.10
N ALA A 27 -2.50 -4.25 20.96
CA ALA A 27 -1.27 -4.79 20.37
C ALA A 27 -1.34 -4.93 18.83
N SER A 28 -2.39 -4.42 18.18
CA SER A 28 -2.41 -4.28 16.72
C SER A 28 -1.47 -3.14 16.32
N ARG A 29 -0.20 -3.48 16.12
CA ARG A 29 0.81 -2.61 15.53
C ARG A 29 0.30 -2.21 14.14
N GLU A 30 -0.03 -0.94 13.95
CA GLU A 30 -0.53 -0.42 12.68
C GLU A 30 0.40 -0.84 11.53
N GLY A 31 -0.12 -1.59 10.55
CA GLY A 31 0.60 -1.96 9.33
C GLY A 31 1.05 -3.43 9.24
N GLU A 32 0.94 -4.22 10.31
CA GLU A 32 1.31 -5.64 10.31
C GLU A 32 0.09 -6.54 10.09
N LEU A 33 0.16 -7.47 9.14
CA LEU A 33 -0.91 -8.42 8.89
C LEU A 33 -1.00 -9.43 10.04
N PRO A 34 -2.21 -9.89 10.43
CA PRO A 34 -2.34 -10.93 11.43
C PRO A 34 -1.53 -12.17 11.07
N PRO A 35 -0.95 -12.91 12.05
CA PRO A 35 -0.10 -14.07 11.78
C PRO A 35 -0.72 -15.15 10.87
N VAL A 36 -2.05 -15.28 10.89
CA VAL A 36 -2.79 -16.19 10.01
C VAL A 36 -2.57 -15.88 8.52
N PHE A 37 -2.31 -14.63 8.14
CA PHE A 37 -2.03 -14.26 6.76
C PHE A 37 -0.66 -14.73 6.29
N GLY A 38 0.34 -14.80 7.18
CA GLY A 38 1.61 -15.46 6.90
C GLY A 38 1.40 -16.96 6.66
N ALA A 39 0.72 -17.62 7.61
CA ALA A 39 0.55 -19.08 7.57
C ALA A 39 -0.30 -19.60 6.40
N VAL A 40 -1.34 -18.86 5.97
CA VAL A 40 -2.27 -19.33 4.92
C VAL A 40 -1.92 -18.78 3.54
N PHE A 41 -1.44 -17.54 3.45
CA PHE A 41 -1.21 -16.85 2.18
C PHE A 41 0.28 -16.62 1.87
N GLY A 42 1.20 -17.06 2.74
CA GLY A 42 2.64 -16.85 2.54
C GLY A 42 3.05 -15.38 2.60
N LEU A 43 2.26 -14.53 3.25
CA LEU A 43 2.49 -13.07 3.35
C LEU A 43 3.38 -12.70 4.55
N GLU A 44 4.41 -13.50 4.80
CA GLU A 44 5.35 -13.28 5.90
C GLU A 44 6.12 -11.97 5.68
N GLY A 45 6.02 -11.03 6.63
CA GLY A 45 6.66 -9.71 6.52
C GLY A 45 6.02 -8.77 5.50
N ALA A 46 4.86 -9.10 4.94
CA ALA A 46 4.18 -8.22 3.99
C ALA A 46 3.65 -6.96 4.70
N THR A 47 4.16 -5.80 4.25
CA THR A 47 3.72 -4.50 4.76
C THR A 47 2.39 -4.11 4.13
N ARG A 48 1.40 -3.73 4.96
CA ARG A 48 0.13 -3.22 4.45
C ARG A 48 0.28 -1.76 4.02
N ILE A 49 0.39 -1.51 2.72
CA ILE A 49 0.32 -0.15 2.18
C ILE A 49 -1.16 0.27 2.17
N PRO A 50 -1.55 1.37 2.85
CA PRO A 50 -2.93 1.83 2.86
C PRO A 50 -3.39 2.14 1.43
N TYR A 51 -4.52 1.58 1.03
CA TYR A 51 -5.18 2.00 -0.21
C TYR A 51 -5.54 3.48 -0.09
N ARG A 52 -5.17 4.27 -1.10
CA ARG A 52 -5.55 5.69 -1.20
C ARG A 52 -6.33 5.92 -2.48
N THR A 53 -7.48 6.56 -2.35
CA THR A 53 -8.27 7.02 -3.50
C THR A 53 -7.72 8.35 -4.00
N GLY A 54 -7.61 8.50 -5.31
CA GLY A 54 -7.14 9.73 -5.96
C GLY A 54 -7.08 9.56 -7.48
N LYS A 55 -6.73 10.62 -8.19
CA LYS A 55 -6.44 10.57 -9.62
C LYS A 55 -4.94 10.50 -9.83
N ILE A 56 -4.50 9.63 -10.73
CA ILE A 56 -3.13 9.69 -11.23
C ILE A 56 -3.06 10.92 -12.15
N PRO A 57 -2.13 11.86 -11.92
CA PRO A 57 -2.01 13.03 -12.78
C PRO A 57 -1.62 12.60 -14.19
N GLU A 58 -2.22 13.23 -15.19
CA GLU A 58 -1.85 13.00 -16.59
C GLU A 58 -0.39 13.41 -16.79
N PRO A 59 0.46 12.53 -17.32
CA PRO A 59 1.86 12.84 -17.50
C PRO A 59 2.04 13.85 -18.64
N VAL A 60 2.82 14.90 -18.37
CA VAL A 60 3.18 15.92 -19.37
C VAL A 60 4.59 15.64 -19.87
N VAL A 61 4.76 15.57 -21.18
CA VAL A 61 6.07 15.40 -21.83
C VAL A 61 6.90 16.66 -21.60
N ARG A 62 8.12 16.50 -21.10
CA ARG A 62 9.10 17.59 -20.97
C ARG A 62 10.20 17.42 -22.00
N PRO A 63 10.94 18.49 -22.33
CA PRO A 63 12.06 18.43 -23.28
C PRO A 63 13.17 17.44 -22.89
N VAL A 64 13.32 17.13 -21.60
CA VAL A 64 14.32 16.19 -21.09
C VAL A 64 13.89 14.72 -21.15
N ASP A 65 12.63 14.46 -21.46
CA ASP A 65 12.09 13.10 -21.52
C ASP A 65 12.36 12.51 -22.92
N ARG A 66 12.69 11.21 -22.99
CA ARG A 66 13.09 10.55 -24.25
C ARG A 66 12.04 9.55 -24.70
N VAL A 67 11.74 9.52 -26.00
CA VAL A 67 10.89 8.48 -26.60
C VAL A 67 11.63 7.14 -26.59
N LEU A 68 10.99 6.11 -26.05
CA LEU A 68 11.45 4.72 -26.08
C LEU A 68 10.91 3.95 -27.29
N GLY A 69 9.73 4.33 -27.80
CA GLY A 69 9.10 3.69 -28.95
C GLY A 69 7.57 3.79 -28.90
N ASP A 70 6.93 3.01 -29.76
CA ASP A 70 5.48 3.06 -30.00
C ASP A 70 4.71 2.43 -28.83
N ALA A 71 3.57 3.02 -28.47
CA ALA A 71 2.64 2.38 -27.56
C ALA A 71 1.80 1.35 -28.32
N ALA A 72 2.16 0.07 -28.19
CA ALA A 72 1.58 -1.04 -28.96
C ALA A 72 0.03 -1.06 -29.00
N ASN A 73 -0.62 -0.70 -27.90
CA ASN A 73 -2.08 -0.75 -27.77
C ASN A 73 -2.74 0.64 -27.82
N SER A 74 -2.04 1.66 -28.32
CA SER A 74 -2.54 3.04 -28.31
C SER A 74 -2.01 3.80 -29.54
N PRO A 75 -2.71 3.69 -30.69
CA PRO A 75 -2.32 4.35 -31.92
C PRO A 75 -2.08 5.86 -31.72
N GLY A 76 -0.98 6.36 -32.31
CA GLY A 76 -0.58 7.78 -32.18
C GLY A 76 0.06 8.14 -30.84
N GLN A 77 0.21 7.19 -29.92
CA GLN A 77 0.91 7.41 -28.65
C GLN A 77 2.24 6.68 -28.59
N CYS A 78 3.18 7.30 -27.89
CA CYS A 78 4.55 6.83 -27.70
C CYS A 78 4.82 6.62 -26.20
N ILE A 79 5.76 5.73 -25.90
CA ILE A 79 6.26 5.52 -24.55
C ILE A 79 7.46 6.45 -24.33
N PHE A 80 7.39 7.29 -23.31
CA PHE A 80 8.47 8.18 -22.88
C PHE A 80 9.15 7.64 -21.62
N VAL A 81 10.42 8.00 -21.42
CA VAL A 81 11.17 7.78 -20.18
C VAL A 81 11.69 9.10 -19.62
N THR A 82 11.46 9.34 -18.32
CA THR A 82 12.05 10.49 -17.61
C THR A 82 13.53 10.24 -17.29
N PRO A 83 14.30 11.29 -16.95
CA PRO A 83 15.67 11.13 -16.43
C PRO A 83 15.77 10.24 -15.18
N THR A 84 14.69 10.15 -14.40
CA THR A 84 14.57 9.28 -13.21
C THR A 84 14.17 7.84 -13.54
N GLY A 85 14.04 7.49 -14.83
CA GLY A 85 13.69 6.15 -15.30
C GLY A 85 12.19 5.82 -15.29
N ARG A 86 11.32 6.78 -14.94
CA ARG A 86 9.87 6.56 -14.95
C ARG A 86 9.36 6.54 -16.40
N ARG A 87 8.62 5.49 -16.75
CA ARG A 87 7.98 5.38 -18.07
C ARG A 87 6.54 5.87 -18.03
N PHE A 88 6.13 6.54 -19.10
CA PHE A 88 4.75 7.00 -19.25
C PHE A 88 4.37 7.07 -20.73
N ARG A 89 3.08 7.11 -21.02
CA ARG A 89 2.55 7.20 -22.39
C ARG A 89 2.06 8.63 -22.64
N ALA A 90 2.34 9.15 -23.82
CA ALA A 90 1.82 10.44 -24.28
C ALA A 90 1.74 10.44 -25.82
N ASN A 91 1.18 11.49 -26.41
CA ASN A 91 1.15 11.64 -27.86
C ASN A 91 2.58 11.63 -28.42
N CYS A 92 2.78 10.95 -29.56
CA CYS A 92 4.06 10.98 -30.24
C CYS A 92 4.39 12.40 -30.70
N PRO A 93 5.69 12.79 -30.69
CA PRO A 93 6.10 14.10 -31.19
C PRO A 93 5.85 14.21 -32.70
N GLU A 94 5.69 15.44 -33.18
CA GLU A 94 5.50 15.68 -34.61
C GLU A 94 6.71 15.15 -35.43
N GLY A 95 6.42 14.60 -36.61
CA GLY A 95 7.43 14.00 -37.49
C GLY A 95 7.94 12.63 -37.04
N TYR A 96 7.42 12.08 -35.93
CA TYR A 96 7.73 10.72 -35.52
C TYR A 96 7.07 9.70 -36.46
N ALA A 97 7.88 8.95 -37.20
CA ALA A 97 7.42 7.89 -38.08
C ALA A 97 7.10 6.62 -37.26
N ILE A 98 5.81 6.32 -37.14
CA ILE A 98 5.31 5.08 -36.51
C ILE A 98 5.82 3.90 -37.36
N GLY A 99 6.48 2.93 -36.73
CA GLY A 99 6.99 1.73 -37.43
C GLY A 99 8.43 1.76 -37.95
N ALA A 100 9.30 2.65 -37.47
CA ALA A 100 10.75 2.62 -37.80
C ALA A 100 11.57 1.61 -36.95
N SER A 101 10.91 0.71 -36.23
CA SER A 101 11.53 -0.43 -35.55
C SER A 101 11.12 -1.72 -36.28
N GLY A 102 11.77 -1.96 -37.42
CA GLY A 102 11.76 -3.20 -38.19
C GLY A 102 13.16 -3.45 -38.72
#